data_AF-A0A803P8Q0-F1
#
_entry.id   AF-A0A803P8Q0-F1
#
_cell.length_a   1.000
_cell.length_b   1.000
_cell.length_c   1.000
_cell.angle_alpha   90.00
_cell.angle_beta   90.00
_cell.angle_gamma   90.00
#
_symmetry.space_group_name_H-M   'P 1'
#
loop_
_entity.id
_entity.type
_entity.pdbx_description
1 polymer ?
#
loop_
_entity_poly.entity_id
_entity_poly.type
_entity_poly.pdbx_seq_one_letter_code
_entity_poly.pdbx_strand_id
1 'polypeptide(L)'
;MALLTHIVFFFFTFLTSTLLSSSSPVPDPELVVEEVHKSIINATRARRNLGYLSCGTGNPIDDCWRCDPNWEKNRQRLADCAIGFGKNAIGGRDGRIYVVTDSSDNDVVNPKPGTLRYGVIQDEPLWIIFARDMVIKLKEELIMNSFKTLDGRGASVHIAGGPCITVQFVTNIIIHGLNIHDCKPGGNAMVRDSPHHFGWRTISDGDGVSIFGGSHVWVDHCSLSNCQDGLIDAIHGSTAITLSNNYMTHHDKVMLLGHSDSYTQDKNMQVTIAFNHFGEGLVQRMPR
;
A
#
# COMPACT_ATOMS: atom_id res chain seq x y z
N MET A 1 -69.86 31.79 10.99
CA MET A 1 -69.62 31.06 9.73
C MET A 1 -68.46 31.71 9.01
N ALA A 2 -67.27 31.12 9.09
CA ALA A 2 -66.18 31.31 8.13
C ALA A 2 -65.23 30.12 8.32
N LEU A 3 -65.20 29.22 7.34
CA LEU A 3 -64.24 28.11 7.28
C LEU A 3 -62.85 28.69 7.00
N LEU A 4 -61.86 28.29 7.80
CA LEU A 4 -60.45 28.44 7.47
C LEU A 4 -59.85 27.04 7.38
N THR A 5 -59.71 26.50 6.17
CA THR A 5 -59.03 25.22 5.91
C THR A 5 -57.81 25.47 5.03
N HIS A 6 -56.67 24.98 5.52
CA HIS A 6 -55.31 25.30 5.12
C HIS A 6 -54.94 24.83 3.71
N ILE A 7 -54.23 25.69 2.97
CA ILE A 7 -53.50 25.30 1.76
C ILE A 7 -52.15 24.73 2.21
N VAL A 8 -51.94 23.43 1.99
CA VAL A 8 -50.66 22.77 2.19
C VAL A 8 -49.80 23.00 0.95
N PHE A 9 -48.73 23.81 1.09
CA PHE A 9 -47.69 23.90 0.07
C PHE A 9 -46.76 22.70 0.19
N PHE A 10 -46.80 21.79 -0.79
CA PHE A 10 -45.77 20.78 -0.98
C PHE A 10 -44.49 21.44 -1.49
N PHE A 11 -43.51 21.65 -0.62
CA PHE A 11 -42.14 21.92 -1.03
C PHE A 11 -41.54 20.62 -1.56
N PHE A 12 -41.48 20.47 -2.88
CA PHE A 12 -40.63 19.47 -3.51
C PHE A 12 -39.17 19.92 -3.33
N THR A 13 -38.51 19.40 -2.29
CA THR A 13 -37.06 19.46 -2.20
C THR A 13 -36.51 18.56 -3.32
N PHE A 14 -36.06 19.18 -4.42
CA PHE A 14 -35.21 18.51 -5.39
C PHE A 14 -33.93 18.10 -4.67
N LEU A 15 -33.87 16.84 -4.23
CA LEU A 15 -32.63 16.20 -3.84
C LEU A 15 -31.84 16.03 -5.14
N THR A 16 -31.02 17.02 -5.50
CA THR A 16 -30.01 16.83 -6.54
C THR A 16 -29.06 15.78 -6.00
N SER A 17 -29.24 14.53 -6.44
CA SER A 17 -28.23 13.50 -6.35
C SER A 17 -27.03 14.03 -7.11
N THR A 18 -26.08 14.64 -6.39
CA THR A 18 -24.74 14.82 -6.90
C THR A 18 -24.21 13.42 -7.16
N LEU A 19 -24.28 12.98 -8.42
CA LEU A 19 -23.46 11.89 -8.93
C LEU A 19 -22.03 12.30 -8.60
N LEU A 20 -21.49 11.80 -7.48
CA LEU A 20 -20.06 11.76 -7.24
C LEU A 20 -19.50 10.82 -8.30
N SER A 21 -19.30 11.37 -9.50
CA SER A 21 -18.42 10.75 -10.49
C SER A 21 -17.06 10.73 -9.81
N SER A 22 -16.64 9.57 -9.29
CA SER A 22 -15.29 9.42 -8.76
C SER A 22 -14.35 9.52 -9.96
N SER A 23 -13.94 10.73 -10.30
CA SER A 23 -12.85 10.94 -11.25
C SER A 23 -11.64 10.18 -10.73
N SER A 24 -10.97 9.42 -11.60
CA SER A 24 -9.70 8.79 -11.22
C SER A 24 -8.76 9.86 -10.64
N PRO A 25 -8.06 9.59 -9.53
CA PRO A 25 -7.07 10.52 -8.96
C PRO A 25 -5.90 10.77 -9.93
N VAL A 26 -5.76 9.96 -10.98
CA VAL A 26 -4.83 10.25 -12.09
C VAL A 26 -5.63 10.49 -13.38
N PRO A 27 -5.78 11.77 -13.80
CA PRO A 27 -6.76 12.16 -14.80
C PRO A 27 -6.37 11.79 -16.24
N ASP A 28 -5.08 11.60 -16.53
CA ASP A 28 -4.58 11.21 -17.85
C ASP A 28 -3.70 9.96 -17.75
N PRO A 29 -4.29 8.76 -17.97
CA PRO A 29 -3.54 7.51 -17.86
C PRO A 29 -2.45 7.37 -18.93
N GLU A 30 -2.68 7.88 -20.13
CA GLU A 30 -1.73 7.74 -21.23
C GLU A 30 -0.48 8.59 -21.01
N LEU A 31 -0.64 9.78 -20.44
CA LEU A 31 0.49 10.60 -20.00
C LEU A 31 1.38 9.84 -19.00
N VAL A 32 0.79 9.13 -18.04
CA VAL A 32 1.55 8.33 -17.06
C VAL A 32 2.31 7.20 -17.74
N VAL A 33 1.68 6.51 -18.70
CA VAL A 33 2.33 5.45 -19.48
C VAL A 33 3.52 6.02 -20.27
N GLU A 34 3.35 7.18 -20.92
CA GLU A 34 4.44 7.86 -21.61
C GLU A 34 5.59 8.25 -20.67
N GLU A 35 5.29 8.79 -19.49
CA GLU A 35 6.29 9.17 -18.49
C GLU A 35 7.09 7.95 -18.01
N VAL A 36 6.43 6.83 -17.74
CA VAL A 36 7.08 5.56 -17.38
C VAL A 36 8.00 5.10 -18.50
N HIS A 37 7.54 5.10 -19.75
CA HIS A 37 8.37 4.73 -20.90
C HIS A 37 9.59 5.65 -21.05
N LYS A 38 9.40 6.97 -20.95
CA LYS A 38 10.50 7.96 -21.00
C LYS A 38 11.52 7.70 -19.88
N SER A 39 11.05 7.43 -18.66
CA SER A 39 11.90 7.12 -17.51
C SER A 39 12.76 5.87 -17.73
N ILE A 40 12.15 4.77 -18.21
CA ILE A 40 12.85 3.51 -18.52
C ILE A 40 13.89 3.71 -19.64
N ILE A 41 13.52 4.40 -20.72
CA ILE A 41 14.42 4.68 -21.85
C ILE A 41 15.62 5.49 -21.38
N ASN A 42 15.39 6.53 -20.58
CA ASN A 42 16.44 7.40 -20.05
C ASN A 42 17.39 6.62 -19.13
N ALA A 43 16.87 5.81 -18.20
CA ALA A 43 17.69 4.97 -17.32
C ALA A 43 18.50 3.93 -18.11
N THR A 44 17.89 3.30 -19.12
CA THR A 44 18.57 2.34 -19.99
C THR A 44 19.68 2.99 -20.82
N ARG A 45 19.44 4.19 -21.36
CA ARG A 45 20.46 4.97 -22.10
C ARG A 45 21.60 5.41 -21.19
N ALA A 46 21.28 5.90 -19.99
CA ALA A 46 22.27 6.25 -18.98
C ALA A 46 23.17 5.04 -18.71
N ARG A 47 22.60 3.86 -18.40
CA ARG A 47 23.34 2.61 -18.19
C ARG A 47 24.31 2.24 -19.32
N ARG A 48 23.91 2.42 -20.59
CA ARG A 48 24.77 2.11 -21.75
C ARG A 48 26.01 3.02 -21.85
N ASN A 49 25.95 4.20 -21.24
CA ASN A 49 27.04 5.18 -21.22
C ASN A 49 27.85 5.14 -19.92
N LEU A 50 27.55 4.22 -19.00
CA LEU A 50 28.22 4.11 -17.71
C LEU A 50 29.47 3.22 -17.78
N GLY A 51 30.56 3.66 -17.15
CA GLY A 51 31.73 2.82 -16.87
C GLY A 51 31.46 1.80 -15.76
N TYR A 52 32.34 0.79 -15.63
CA TYR A 52 32.20 -0.36 -14.73
C TYR A 52 31.93 -0.03 -13.24
N LEU A 53 32.29 1.18 -12.78
CA LEU A 53 32.13 1.64 -11.39
C LEU A 53 30.90 2.52 -11.13
N SER A 54 29.96 2.61 -12.09
CA SER A 54 28.75 3.42 -11.89
C SER A 54 27.70 2.70 -11.05
N CYS A 55 26.98 3.47 -10.22
CA CYS A 55 25.86 2.96 -9.43
C CYS A 55 24.60 2.65 -10.26
N GLY A 56 24.42 3.30 -11.41
CA GLY A 56 23.20 3.16 -12.21
C GLY A 56 23.00 1.75 -12.79
N THR A 57 21.86 1.16 -12.51
CA THR A 57 21.44 -0.20 -12.89
C THR A 57 20.55 -0.22 -14.13
N GLY A 58 20.00 0.92 -14.54
CA GLY A 58 19.00 1.04 -15.61
C GLY A 58 17.56 0.87 -15.12
N ASN A 59 17.37 0.65 -13.83
CA ASN A 59 16.08 0.71 -13.16
C ASN A 59 15.88 2.14 -12.60
N PRO A 60 14.99 2.96 -13.18
CA PRO A 60 14.86 4.36 -12.79
C PRO A 60 14.43 4.56 -11.32
N ILE A 61 13.68 3.60 -10.74
CA ILE A 61 13.28 3.67 -9.33
C ILE A 61 14.51 3.52 -8.44
N ASP A 62 15.26 2.43 -8.64
CA ASP A 62 16.46 2.14 -7.85
C ASP A 62 17.55 3.19 -8.07
N ASP A 63 17.78 3.60 -9.31
CA ASP A 63 18.80 4.59 -9.68
C ASP A 63 18.53 5.97 -9.04
N CYS A 64 17.28 6.28 -8.70
CA CYS A 64 16.87 7.53 -8.05
C CYS A 64 17.34 7.65 -6.59
N TRP A 65 17.36 6.55 -5.84
CA TRP A 65 17.70 6.56 -4.40
C TRP A 65 18.91 5.71 -4.02
N ARG A 66 19.16 4.56 -4.66
CA ARG A 66 20.28 3.66 -4.29
C ARG A 66 21.64 4.30 -4.52
N CYS A 67 21.70 5.27 -5.42
CA CYS A 67 22.92 6.02 -5.71
C CYS A 67 23.20 7.18 -4.76
N ASP A 68 22.33 7.40 -3.76
CA ASP A 68 22.64 8.30 -2.66
C ASP A 68 23.50 7.56 -1.61
N PRO A 69 24.80 7.88 -1.46
CA PRO A 69 25.64 7.24 -0.45
C PRO A 69 25.19 7.60 0.99
N ASN A 70 24.33 8.60 1.16
CA ASN A 70 23.78 9.03 2.44
C ASN A 70 22.28 8.69 2.58
N TRP A 71 21.77 7.67 1.86
CA TRP A 71 20.37 7.27 1.91
C TRP A 71 19.86 7.05 3.35
N GLU A 72 20.71 6.60 4.28
CA GLU A 72 20.35 6.42 5.70
C GLU A 72 19.96 7.72 6.40
N LYS A 73 20.61 8.83 6.04
CA LYS A 73 20.29 10.18 6.53
C LYS A 73 19.15 10.80 5.74
N ASN A 74 18.97 10.38 4.50
CA ASN A 74 17.98 10.88 3.55
C ASN A 74 16.86 9.87 3.28
N ARG A 75 16.45 9.06 4.27
CA ARG A 75 15.54 7.93 4.07
C ARG A 75 14.28 8.30 3.29
N GLN A 76 13.70 9.44 3.64
CA GLN A 76 12.44 9.91 3.08
C GLN A 76 12.52 10.31 1.61
N ARG A 77 13.72 10.55 1.06
CA ARG A 77 13.94 10.81 -0.38
C ARG A 77 13.43 9.67 -1.26
N LEU A 78 13.35 8.44 -0.72
CA LEU A 78 12.75 7.31 -1.42
C LEU A 78 11.36 7.63 -1.97
N ALA A 79 10.54 8.40 -1.24
CA ALA A 79 9.18 8.74 -1.64
C ALA A 79 9.09 9.60 -2.92
N ASP A 80 10.21 10.17 -3.39
CA ASP A 80 10.29 10.92 -4.65
C ASP A 80 10.61 10.03 -5.86
N CYS A 81 10.90 8.74 -5.63
CA CYS A 81 11.42 7.83 -6.65
C CYS A 81 10.38 6.89 -7.26
N ALA A 82 9.14 6.91 -6.76
CA ALA A 82 8.05 6.14 -7.33
C ALA A 82 7.75 6.59 -8.77
N ILE A 83 7.39 5.64 -9.63
CA ILE A 83 6.93 5.92 -11.00
C ILE A 83 5.53 5.32 -11.21
N GLY A 84 4.92 5.61 -12.36
CA GLY A 84 3.63 5.04 -12.73
C GLY A 84 2.46 5.65 -11.96
N PHE A 85 1.37 4.91 -11.84
CA PHE A 85 0.14 5.42 -11.24
C PHE A 85 0.28 5.72 -9.75
N GLY A 86 1.13 4.97 -9.04
CA GLY A 86 1.48 5.22 -7.63
C GLY A 86 2.58 6.26 -7.41
N LYS A 87 3.05 6.99 -8.44
CA LYS A 87 4.16 7.97 -8.30
C LYS A 87 3.95 9.05 -7.23
N ASN A 88 2.69 9.33 -6.90
CA ASN A 88 2.30 10.33 -5.92
C ASN A 88 2.08 9.74 -4.51
N ALA A 89 2.36 8.46 -4.29
CA ALA A 89 2.33 7.86 -2.96
C ALA A 89 3.48 8.40 -2.12
N ILE A 90 3.21 9.43 -1.31
CA ILE A 90 4.27 10.08 -0.49
C ILE A 90 4.54 9.36 0.83
N GLY A 91 3.72 8.38 1.20
CA GLY A 91 3.85 7.64 2.45
C GLY A 91 3.83 8.57 3.65
N GLY A 92 4.74 8.33 4.61
CA GLY A 92 4.98 9.18 5.77
C GLY A 92 6.05 10.25 5.58
N ARG A 93 6.37 10.65 4.34
CA ARG A 93 7.31 11.76 4.06
C ARG A 93 6.86 13.03 4.80
N ASP A 94 7.83 13.84 5.21
CA ASP A 94 7.63 15.08 6.00
C ASP A 94 7.16 14.83 7.45
N GLY A 95 6.82 13.58 7.78
CA GLY A 95 6.59 13.09 9.12
C GLY A 95 7.88 12.80 9.88
N ARG A 96 7.75 12.60 11.19
CA ARG A 96 8.87 12.15 12.02
C ARG A 96 9.19 10.68 11.75
N ILE A 97 10.44 10.31 12.01
CA ILE A 97 10.83 8.89 12.03
C ILE A 97 10.28 8.26 13.31
N TYR A 98 9.56 7.15 13.16
CA TYR A 98 9.14 6.28 14.26
C TYR A 98 9.93 4.97 14.20
N VAL A 99 10.54 4.57 15.30
CA VAL A 99 11.40 3.39 15.35
C VAL A 99 10.66 2.27 16.08
N VAL A 100 10.39 1.17 15.38
CA VAL A 100 9.91 -0.06 15.99
C VAL A 100 11.05 -0.72 16.76
N THR A 101 10.88 -0.81 18.06
CA THR A 101 11.85 -1.43 18.99
C THR A 101 11.34 -2.75 19.57
N ASP A 102 10.06 -3.03 19.38
CA ASP A 102 9.35 -4.17 19.97
C ASP A 102 8.52 -4.88 18.90
N SER A 103 8.80 -6.18 18.67
CA SER A 103 8.14 -6.98 17.64
C SER A 103 6.82 -7.63 18.10
N SER A 104 6.41 -7.42 19.35
CA SER A 104 5.16 -8.01 19.86
C SER A 104 3.91 -7.29 19.39
N ASP A 105 2.83 -8.05 19.23
CA ASP A 105 1.50 -7.56 18.86
C ASP A 105 0.45 -8.05 19.88
N ASN A 106 0.75 -7.90 21.17
CA ASN A 106 -0.01 -8.59 22.22
C ASN A 106 -1.41 -8.02 22.46
N ASP A 107 -1.59 -6.71 22.30
CA ASP A 107 -2.87 -6.01 22.42
C ASP A 107 -3.15 -5.26 21.12
N VAL A 108 -4.13 -5.76 20.38
CA VAL A 108 -4.53 -5.27 19.06
C VAL A 108 -5.40 -4.01 19.19
N VAL A 109 -6.06 -3.82 20.33
CA VAL A 109 -6.90 -2.66 20.61
C VAL A 109 -6.08 -1.55 21.27
N ASN A 110 -5.13 -1.85 22.15
CA ASN A 110 -4.30 -0.84 22.82
C ASN A 110 -2.81 -1.15 22.62
N PRO A 111 -2.29 -1.00 21.39
CA PRO A 111 -0.89 -1.29 21.12
C PRO A 111 0.01 -0.32 21.90
N LYS A 112 1.12 -0.83 22.44
CA LYS A 112 2.09 -0.03 23.19
C LYS A 112 3.03 0.76 22.25
N PRO A 113 3.46 1.97 22.63
CA PRO A 113 4.54 2.66 21.93
C PRO A 113 5.79 1.76 21.79
N GLY A 114 6.45 1.86 20.64
CA GLY A 114 7.58 1.01 20.25
C GLY A 114 7.19 -0.22 19.41
N THR A 115 5.90 -0.58 19.31
CA THR A 115 5.44 -1.65 18.39
C THR A 115 5.09 -1.11 17.01
N LEU A 116 5.06 -2.00 16.02
CA LEU A 116 4.62 -1.68 14.67
C LEU A 116 3.17 -1.20 14.66
N ARG A 117 2.25 -1.92 15.33
CA ARG A 117 0.83 -1.57 15.37
C ARG A 117 0.59 -0.17 15.92
N TYR A 118 1.30 0.22 16.98
CA TYR A 118 1.18 1.59 17.51
C TYR A 118 1.59 2.63 16.46
N GLY A 119 2.69 2.42 15.74
CA GLY A 119 3.16 3.36 14.73
C GLY A 119 2.19 3.55 13.57
N VAL A 120 1.66 2.45 13.01
CA VAL A 120 0.85 2.54 11.78
C VAL A 120 -0.53 3.17 11.97
N ILE A 121 -1.06 3.19 13.19
CA ILE A 121 -2.39 3.75 13.47
C ILE A 121 -2.36 5.24 13.78
N GLN A 122 -1.20 5.87 13.99
CA GLN A 122 -1.15 7.29 14.39
C GLN A 122 -1.76 8.20 13.32
N ASP A 123 -2.30 9.35 13.74
CA ASP A 123 -2.90 10.31 12.82
C ASP A 123 -1.84 11.08 12.01
N GLU A 124 -0.70 11.40 12.62
CA GLU A 124 0.36 12.11 11.93
C GLU A 124 1.06 11.23 10.87
N PRO A 125 1.64 11.84 9.82
CA PRO A 125 2.52 11.13 8.90
C PRO A 125 3.70 10.53 9.66
N LEU A 126 4.00 9.24 9.42
CA LEU A 126 5.14 8.57 10.06
C LEU A 126 5.96 7.76 9.07
N TRP A 127 7.28 8.00 9.10
CA TRP A 127 8.26 7.16 8.45
C TRP A 127 8.75 6.10 9.44
N ILE A 128 8.20 4.89 9.33
CA ILE A 128 8.39 3.82 10.29
C ILE A 128 9.59 2.95 9.87
N ILE A 129 10.60 2.89 10.73
CA ILE A 129 11.80 2.06 10.56
C ILE A 129 11.92 1.04 11.70
N PHE A 130 12.87 0.13 11.57
CA PHE A 130 13.06 -0.98 12.51
C PHE A 130 14.45 -0.90 13.14
N ALA A 131 14.51 -1.01 14.48
CA ALA A 131 15.76 -0.84 15.22
C ALA A 131 16.78 -1.97 15.00
N ARG A 132 16.30 -3.14 14.58
CA ARG A 132 17.07 -4.38 14.39
C ARG A 132 16.25 -5.37 13.57
N ASP A 133 16.91 -6.45 13.15
CA ASP A 133 16.24 -7.61 12.57
C ASP A 133 15.14 -8.12 13.50
N MET A 134 13.96 -8.40 12.95
CA MET A 134 12.85 -8.91 13.73
C MET A 134 11.84 -9.69 12.89
N VAL A 135 11.24 -10.68 13.54
CA VAL A 135 10.05 -11.38 13.05
C VAL A 135 8.86 -10.87 13.85
N ILE A 136 7.90 -10.28 13.17
CA ILE A 136 6.67 -9.73 13.72
C ILE A 136 5.54 -10.68 13.32
N LYS A 137 5.06 -11.44 14.30
CA LYS A 137 3.83 -12.23 14.15
C LYS A 137 2.67 -11.41 14.69
N LEU A 138 1.87 -10.87 13.76
CA LEU A 138 0.67 -10.12 14.10
C LEU A 138 -0.40 -11.08 14.65
N LYS A 139 -1.22 -10.59 15.58
CA LYS A 139 -2.36 -11.36 16.09
C LYS A 139 -3.58 -11.23 15.18
N GLU A 140 -3.76 -10.05 14.60
CA GLU A 140 -4.85 -9.69 13.70
C GLU A 140 -4.29 -8.86 12.54
N GLU A 141 -5.08 -8.63 11.49
CA GLU A 141 -4.68 -7.76 10.37
C GLU A 141 -4.06 -6.45 10.88
N LEU A 142 -2.93 -6.05 10.28
CA LEU A 142 -2.31 -4.76 10.54
C LEU A 142 -3.02 -3.70 9.70
N ILE A 143 -4.18 -3.26 10.19
CA ILE A 143 -4.90 -2.11 9.65
C ILE A 143 -4.16 -0.84 10.05
N MET A 144 -4.02 0.09 9.11
CA MET A 144 -3.24 1.32 9.28
C MET A 144 -4.01 2.56 8.87
N ASN A 145 -3.57 3.70 9.39
CA ASN A 145 -4.04 5.01 8.99
C ASN A 145 -3.27 5.51 7.76
N SER A 146 -3.74 6.60 7.13
CA SER A 146 -3.10 7.23 5.97
C SER A 146 -1.71 7.80 6.30
N PHE A 147 -0.92 8.10 5.27
CA PHE A 147 0.41 8.75 5.39
C PHE A 147 1.42 7.94 6.20
N LYS A 148 1.62 6.68 5.83
CA LYS A 148 2.57 5.78 6.49
C LYS A 148 3.57 5.23 5.51
N THR A 149 4.83 5.21 5.92
CA THR A 149 5.86 4.42 5.24
C THR A 149 6.33 3.33 6.18
N LEU A 150 6.30 2.07 5.74
CA LEU A 150 7.06 0.98 6.35
C LEU A 150 8.37 0.83 5.57
N ASP A 151 9.50 1.15 6.19
CA ASP A 151 10.83 1.13 5.57
C ASP A 151 11.72 0.09 6.27
N GLY A 152 11.83 -1.09 5.65
CA GLY A 152 12.67 -2.19 6.13
C GLY A 152 14.17 -2.00 5.89
N ARG A 153 14.62 -0.94 5.19
CA ARG A 153 16.06 -0.78 4.89
C ARG A 153 16.89 -0.65 6.16
N GLY A 154 17.96 -1.46 6.23
CA GLY A 154 18.89 -1.51 7.36
C GLY A 154 18.57 -2.59 8.40
N ALA A 155 17.51 -3.37 8.21
CA ALA A 155 17.17 -4.52 9.05
C ALA A 155 16.47 -5.62 8.22
N SER A 156 16.64 -6.89 8.59
CA SER A 156 15.83 -7.99 8.06
C SER A 156 14.52 -8.09 8.84
N VAL A 157 13.44 -7.58 8.26
CA VAL A 157 12.13 -7.52 8.91
C VAL A 157 11.19 -8.49 8.22
N HIS A 158 10.62 -9.40 9.02
CA HIS A 158 9.67 -10.40 8.56
C HIS A 158 8.30 -10.14 9.20
N ILE A 159 7.26 -10.01 8.39
CA ILE A 159 5.86 -10.07 8.84
C ILE A 159 5.33 -11.43 8.43
N ALA A 160 5.20 -12.35 9.41
CA ALA A 160 5.00 -13.75 9.10
C ALA A 160 4.28 -14.57 10.17
N GLY A 161 3.65 -15.67 9.73
CA GLY A 161 3.09 -16.72 10.59
C GLY A 161 1.77 -16.37 11.29
N GLY A 162 1.18 -15.22 10.95
CA GLY A 162 -0.13 -14.72 11.39
C GLY A 162 -0.75 -13.87 10.27
N PRO A 163 -1.79 -13.08 10.56
CA PRO A 163 -2.30 -12.10 9.60
C PRO A 163 -1.24 -11.09 9.20
N CYS A 164 -1.44 -10.41 8.07
CA CYS A 164 -0.45 -9.50 7.51
C CYS A 164 -1.06 -8.10 7.30
N ILE A 165 -0.74 -7.42 6.19
CA ILE A 165 -0.95 -5.99 6.04
C ILE A 165 -2.30 -5.70 5.36
N THR A 166 -3.08 -4.77 5.92
CA THR A 166 -4.35 -4.34 5.33
C THR A 166 -4.41 -2.81 5.21
N VAL A 167 -4.38 -2.32 3.97
CA VAL A 167 -4.53 -0.91 3.57
C VAL A 167 -6.00 -0.68 3.22
N GLN A 168 -6.80 -0.32 4.21
CA GLN A 168 -8.25 -0.20 4.04
C GLN A 168 -8.73 1.25 4.11
N PHE A 169 -9.34 1.73 3.02
CA PHE A 169 -9.93 3.08 2.90
C PHE A 169 -8.99 4.22 3.30
N VAL A 170 -7.68 4.03 3.09
CA VAL A 170 -6.64 5.00 3.43
C VAL A 170 -5.78 5.33 2.20
N THR A 171 -5.00 6.39 2.31
CA THR A 171 -4.19 6.91 1.21
C THR A 171 -2.76 7.22 1.61
N ASN A 172 -1.88 7.34 0.63
CA ASN A 172 -0.47 7.68 0.80
C ASN A 172 0.26 6.67 1.68
N ILE A 173 0.40 5.45 1.17
CA ILE A 173 1.07 4.35 1.86
C ILE A 173 2.27 3.89 1.04
N ILE A 174 3.42 3.73 1.69
CA ILE A 174 4.60 3.09 1.11
C ILE A 174 4.93 1.86 1.96
N ILE A 175 5.05 0.70 1.34
CA ILE A 175 5.54 -0.54 1.96
C ILE A 175 6.81 -0.93 1.23
N HIS A 176 7.96 -0.81 1.90
CA HIS A 176 9.26 -0.95 1.26
C HIS A 176 10.21 -1.86 2.03
N GLY A 177 10.84 -2.81 1.33
CA GLY A 177 11.95 -3.60 1.86
C GLY A 177 11.57 -4.60 2.96
N LEU A 178 10.33 -5.10 2.98
CA LEU A 178 9.88 -6.09 3.96
C LEU A 178 9.86 -7.51 3.39
N ASN A 179 10.06 -8.51 4.25
CA ASN A 179 9.76 -9.91 3.94
C ASN A 179 8.37 -10.26 4.49
N ILE A 180 7.44 -10.63 3.62
CA ILE A 180 6.03 -10.89 3.97
C ILE A 180 5.69 -12.31 3.53
N HIS A 181 5.51 -13.23 4.47
CA HIS A 181 5.33 -14.63 4.10
C HIS A 181 4.60 -15.43 5.16
N ASP A 182 4.09 -16.61 4.80
CA ASP A 182 3.33 -17.47 5.73
C ASP A 182 2.14 -16.74 6.38
N CYS A 183 1.51 -15.82 5.64
CA CYS A 183 0.36 -15.05 6.11
C CYS A 183 -0.84 -15.97 6.29
N LYS A 184 -1.59 -15.76 7.37
CA LYS A 184 -2.72 -16.61 7.79
C LYS A 184 -3.96 -15.80 8.06
N PRO A 185 -5.16 -16.38 7.93
CA PRO A 185 -6.39 -15.77 8.38
C PRO A 185 -6.34 -15.38 9.85
N GLY A 186 -6.87 -14.20 10.18
CA GLY A 186 -7.16 -13.75 11.54
C GLY A 186 -8.50 -13.03 11.55
N GLY A 187 -9.10 -12.88 12.72
CA GLY A 187 -10.32 -12.10 12.86
C GLY A 187 -11.18 -12.61 14.01
N ASN A 188 -12.45 -12.22 13.96
CA ASN A 188 -13.39 -12.33 15.08
C ASN A 188 -12.85 -11.62 16.34
N ALA A 189 -12.31 -10.41 16.12
CA ALA A 189 -11.68 -9.60 17.13
C ALA A 189 -11.98 -8.12 16.91
N MET A 190 -11.86 -7.34 17.99
CA MET A 190 -11.80 -5.89 17.87
C MET A 190 -10.40 -5.47 17.44
N VAL A 191 -10.30 -4.69 16.38
CA VAL A 191 -9.02 -4.23 15.81
C VAL A 191 -9.02 -2.71 15.75
N ARG A 192 -7.96 -2.09 16.28
CA ARG A 192 -7.73 -0.64 16.19
C ARG A 192 -7.10 -0.28 14.85
N ASP A 193 -7.66 0.74 14.21
CA ASP A 193 -7.19 1.29 12.92
C ASP A 193 -6.71 2.75 13.03
N SER A 194 -7.07 3.46 14.09
CA SER A 194 -6.66 4.83 14.39
C SER A 194 -6.60 5.09 15.90
N PRO A 195 -6.08 6.25 16.38
CA PRO A 195 -6.04 6.54 17.81
C PRO A 195 -7.46 6.67 18.40
N HIS A 196 -8.44 6.96 17.54
CA HIS A 196 -9.81 7.31 17.93
C HIS A 196 -10.86 6.25 17.59
N HIS A 197 -10.50 5.23 16.81
CA HIS A 197 -11.45 4.21 16.37
C HIS A 197 -10.86 2.81 16.45
N PHE A 198 -11.72 1.84 16.79
CA PHE A 198 -11.48 0.42 16.66
C PHE A 198 -12.82 -0.26 16.37
N GLY A 199 -12.81 -1.31 15.56
CA GLY A 199 -14.02 -1.96 15.06
C GLY A 199 -13.93 -3.48 15.10
N TRP A 200 -15.08 -4.15 15.03
CA TRP A 200 -15.13 -5.60 14.91
C TRP A 200 -14.69 -6.03 13.51
N ARG A 201 -13.77 -6.99 13.43
CA ARG A 201 -13.27 -7.58 12.19
C ARG A 201 -13.69 -9.04 12.08
N THR A 202 -14.24 -9.40 10.94
CA THR A 202 -14.45 -10.80 10.55
C THR A 202 -13.13 -11.43 10.12
N ILE A 203 -13.18 -12.72 9.78
CA ILE A 203 -12.00 -13.47 9.32
C ILE A 203 -11.48 -12.86 8.01
N SER A 204 -10.20 -12.52 7.98
CA SER A 204 -9.45 -12.11 6.80
C SER A 204 -8.99 -13.32 5.98
N ASP A 205 -8.78 -13.14 4.68
CA ASP A 205 -8.39 -14.25 3.79
C ASP A 205 -6.94 -14.74 4.04
N GLY A 206 -6.09 -13.89 4.59
CA GLY A 206 -4.69 -14.19 4.88
C GLY A 206 -3.75 -13.82 3.73
N ASP A 207 -4.04 -12.70 3.06
CA ASP A 207 -3.17 -12.10 2.05
C ASP A 207 -1.89 -11.53 2.65
N GLY A 208 -0.85 -11.39 1.83
CA GLY A 208 0.36 -10.65 2.21
C GLY A 208 0.10 -9.16 2.41
N VAL A 209 -0.40 -8.50 1.37
CA VAL A 209 -0.81 -7.10 1.35
C VAL A 209 -2.19 -6.99 0.72
N SER A 210 -3.19 -6.65 1.52
CA SER A 210 -4.56 -6.38 1.05
C SER A 210 -4.78 -4.87 0.93
N ILE A 211 -5.15 -4.38 -0.27
CA ILE A 211 -5.45 -2.99 -0.57
C ILE A 211 -6.95 -2.90 -0.89
N PHE A 212 -7.72 -2.35 0.04
CA PHE A 212 -9.17 -2.33 0.02
C PHE A 212 -9.68 -0.89 -0.02
N GLY A 213 -10.11 -0.42 -1.20
CA GLY A 213 -10.48 0.98 -1.41
C GLY A 213 -9.37 1.98 -1.08
N GLY A 214 -8.10 1.56 -1.23
CA GLY A 214 -6.93 2.39 -0.97
C GLY A 214 -6.49 3.17 -2.21
N SER A 215 -5.85 4.34 -2.01
CA SER A 215 -5.31 5.13 -3.11
C SER A 215 -3.92 5.68 -2.84
N HIS A 216 -3.11 5.91 -3.88
CA HIS A 216 -1.72 6.36 -3.72
C HIS A 216 -0.92 5.39 -2.83
N VAL A 217 -0.80 4.14 -3.30
CA VAL A 217 -0.10 3.07 -2.61
C VAL A 217 1.10 2.62 -3.43
N TRP A 218 2.24 2.44 -2.76
CA TRP A 218 3.46 1.93 -3.39
C TRP A 218 4.03 0.75 -2.59
N VAL A 219 4.02 -0.43 -3.19
CA VAL A 219 4.65 -1.63 -2.62
C VAL A 219 5.93 -1.91 -3.41
N ASP A 220 7.08 -1.71 -2.76
CA ASP A 220 8.38 -1.71 -3.41
C ASP A 220 9.41 -2.60 -2.70
N HIS A 221 10.24 -3.32 -3.44
CA HIS A 221 11.38 -4.08 -2.86
C HIS A 221 10.97 -5.07 -1.75
N CYS A 222 9.71 -5.53 -1.74
CA CYS A 222 9.26 -6.53 -0.78
C CYS A 222 9.51 -7.95 -1.30
N SER A 223 9.85 -8.88 -0.41
CA SER A 223 9.85 -10.30 -0.72
C SER A 223 8.55 -10.92 -0.22
N LEU A 224 7.78 -11.56 -1.12
CA LEU A 224 6.48 -12.14 -0.78
C LEU A 224 6.39 -13.62 -1.18
N SER A 225 5.88 -14.46 -0.28
CA SER A 225 5.70 -15.90 -0.57
C SER A 225 4.72 -16.60 0.37
N ASN A 226 4.21 -17.75 -0.06
CA ASN A 226 3.50 -18.73 0.79
C ASN A 226 2.42 -18.14 1.72
N CYS A 227 1.59 -17.21 1.23
CA CYS A 227 0.45 -16.69 1.99
C CYS A 227 -0.76 -17.64 1.88
N GLN A 228 -1.82 -17.42 2.67
CA GLN A 228 -2.99 -18.30 2.64
C GLN A 228 -3.83 -18.10 1.37
N ASP A 229 -4.04 -16.86 0.92
CA ASP A 229 -4.77 -16.55 -0.30
C ASP A 229 -3.94 -15.76 -1.33
N GLY A 230 -3.96 -14.43 -1.35
CA GLY A 230 -3.18 -13.57 -2.26
C GLY A 230 -1.79 -13.18 -1.73
N LEU A 231 -0.83 -12.84 -2.59
CA LEU A 231 0.36 -12.09 -2.14
C LEU A 231 0.04 -10.59 -2.05
N ILE A 232 -0.52 -10.01 -3.13
CA ILE A 232 -0.95 -8.61 -3.18
C ILE A 232 -2.29 -8.51 -3.87
N ASP A 233 -3.33 -8.16 -3.13
CA ASP A 233 -4.68 -8.02 -3.67
C ASP A 233 -5.13 -6.56 -3.57
N ALA A 234 -5.63 -6.02 -4.68
CA ALA A 234 -6.15 -4.65 -4.75
C ALA A 234 -7.59 -4.67 -5.29
N ILE A 235 -8.54 -4.26 -4.46
CA ILE A 235 -9.98 -4.40 -4.73
C ILE A 235 -10.76 -3.19 -4.22
N HIS A 236 -12.06 -3.15 -4.47
CA HIS A 236 -12.99 -2.17 -3.89
C HIS A 236 -12.70 -0.70 -4.26
N GLY A 237 -12.43 -0.43 -5.54
CA GLY A 237 -12.15 0.92 -6.05
C GLY A 237 -10.72 1.40 -5.77
N SER A 238 -9.82 0.48 -5.39
CA SER A 238 -8.42 0.82 -5.19
C SER A 238 -7.77 1.31 -6.49
N THR A 239 -6.93 2.33 -6.42
CA THR A 239 -6.35 2.98 -7.62
C THR A 239 -5.10 3.80 -7.28
N ALA A 240 -4.41 4.34 -8.28
CA ALA A 240 -3.13 5.03 -8.12
C ALA A 240 -2.11 4.17 -7.35
N ILE A 241 -1.87 2.94 -7.84
CA ILE A 241 -0.99 1.96 -7.20
C ILE A 241 0.24 1.73 -8.08
N THR A 242 1.40 1.59 -7.45
CA THR A 242 2.60 1.02 -8.09
C THR A 242 3.08 -0.18 -7.28
N LEU A 243 3.32 -1.30 -7.96
CA LEU A 243 3.90 -2.50 -7.40
C LEU A 243 5.22 -2.73 -8.15
N SER A 244 6.35 -2.47 -7.49
CA SER A 244 7.66 -2.48 -8.14
C SER A 244 8.76 -3.21 -7.39
N ASN A 245 9.73 -3.75 -8.12
CA ASN A 245 10.94 -4.36 -7.54
C ASN A 245 10.69 -5.47 -6.50
N ASN A 246 9.48 -6.03 -6.44
CA ASN A 246 9.16 -7.06 -5.47
C ASN A 246 9.68 -8.41 -5.97
N TYR A 247 10.08 -9.27 -5.04
CA TYR A 247 10.49 -10.64 -5.31
C TYR A 247 9.42 -11.61 -4.80
N MET A 248 8.70 -12.25 -5.72
CA MET A 248 7.55 -13.11 -5.40
C MET A 248 7.87 -14.55 -5.78
N THR A 249 7.66 -15.50 -4.87
CA THR A 249 7.93 -16.93 -5.12
C THR A 249 6.95 -17.84 -4.38
N HIS A 250 6.92 -19.12 -4.76
CA HIS A 250 6.27 -20.20 -4.02
C HIS A 250 4.83 -19.87 -3.58
N HIS A 251 3.96 -19.56 -4.55
CA HIS A 251 2.60 -19.12 -4.25
C HIS A 251 1.64 -19.34 -5.43
N ASP A 252 0.39 -19.72 -5.15
CA ASP A 252 -0.59 -20.00 -6.21
C ASP A 252 -1.17 -18.70 -6.81
N LYS A 253 -1.90 -17.94 -5.98
CA LYS A 253 -2.64 -16.74 -6.40
C LYS A 253 -1.82 -15.49 -6.11
N VAL A 254 -1.04 -15.04 -7.08
CA VAL A 254 -0.03 -13.99 -6.83
C VAL A 254 -0.66 -12.61 -6.60
N MET A 255 -1.42 -12.09 -7.57
CA MET A 255 -1.93 -10.72 -7.51
C MET A 255 -3.30 -10.59 -8.15
N LEU A 256 -4.32 -10.25 -7.35
CA LEU A 256 -5.67 -9.97 -7.84
C LEU A 256 -5.92 -8.46 -7.93
N LEU A 257 -6.28 -7.98 -9.12
CA LEU A 257 -6.64 -6.59 -9.37
C LEU A 257 -8.12 -6.50 -9.77
N GLY A 258 -8.98 -6.28 -8.77
CA GLY A 258 -10.44 -6.31 -8.90
C GLY A 258 -11.04 -7.68 -8.58
N HIS A 259 -12.11 -7.67 -7.77
CA HIS A 259 -12.64 -8.90 -7.15
C HIS A 259 -13.90 -9.46 -7.81
N SER A 260 -14.59 -8.67 -8.64
CA SER A 260 -15.89 -9.06 -9.20
C SER A 260 -16.16 -8.38 -10.54
N ASP A 261 -16.57 -9.18 -11.53
CA ASP A 261 -16.94 -8.74 -12.89
C ASP A 261 -18.05 -7.68 -12.90
N SER A 262 -18.84 -7.61 -11.82
CA SER A 262 -19.96 -6.69 -11.66
C SER A 262 -19.63 -5.43 -10.87
N TYR A 263 -18.44 -5.34 -10.26
CA TYR A 263 -18.09 -4.24 -9.37
C TYR A 263 -17.61 -3.01 -10.13
N THR A 264 -18.50 -2.03 -10.28
CA THR A 264 -18.29 -0.90 -11.19
C THR A 264 -17.27 0.13 -10.70
N GLN A 265 -16.98 0.20 -9.40
CA GLN A 265 -15.97 1.12 -8.87
C GLN A 265 -14.55 0.74 -9.29
N ASP A 266 -14.29 -0.55 -9.57
CA ASP A 266 -12.99 -1.03 -10.06
C ASP A 266 -12.70 -0.57 -11.51
N LYS A 267 -13.68 -0.01 -12.24
CA LYS A 267 -13.45 0.54 -13.60
C LYS A 267 -12.43 1.68 -13.64
N ASN A 268 -12.23 2.38 -12.51
CA ASN A 268 -11.27 3.48 -12.39
C ASN A 268 -9.93 3.01 -11.78
N MET A 269 -9.75 1.70 -11.59
CA MET A 269 -8.51 1.13 -11.07
C MET A 269 -7.35 1.40 -12.04
N GLN A 270 -6.26 1.89 -11.49
CA GLN A 270 -5.02 2.16 -12.22
C GLN A 270 -3.84 1.65 -11.39
N VAL A 271 -3.14 0.66 -11.94
CA VAL A 271 -2.04 -0.04 -11.27
C VAL A 271 -0.86 -0.15 -12.22
N THR A 272 0.32 0.23 -11.76
CA THR A 272 1.58 -0.01 -12.46
C THR A 272 2.29 -1.20 -11.85
N ILE A 273 2.61 -2.20 -12.66
CA ILE A 273 3.43 -3.35 -12.27
C ILE A 273 4.74 -3.25 -13.05
N ALA A 274 5.86 -3.02 -12.36
CA ALA A 274 7.14 -2.79 -13.04
C ALA A 274 8.32 -3.37 -12.26
N PHE A 275 9.29 -3.98 -12.94
CA PHE A 275 10.54 -4.50 -12.35
C PHE A 275 10.39 -5.56 -11.24
N ASN A 276 9.18 -6.11 -11.04
CA ASN A 276 9.01 -7.24 -10.14
C ASN A 276 9.70 -8.48 -10.71
N HIS A 277 10.24 -9.31 -9.84
CA HIS A 277 10.75 -10.63 -10.18
C HIS A 277 9.72 -11.67 -9.75
N PHE A 278 9.00 -12.20 -10.74
CA PHE A 278 8.11 -13.35 -10.60
C PHE A 278 8.95 -14.63 -10.70
N GLY A 279 9.33 -15.16 -9.54
CA GLY A 279 10.30 -16.25 -9.42
C GLY A 279 9.66 -17.64 -9.45
N GLU A 280 10.40 -18.61 -8.94
CA GLU A 280 9.99 -20.01 -8.98
C GLU A 280 8.78 -20.31 -8.08
N GLY A 281 8.05 -21.37 -8.43
CA GLY A 281 6.91 -21.86 -7.64
C GLY A 281 5.66 -20.98 -7.69
N LEU A 282 5.61 -19.98 -8.59
CA LEU A 282 4.38 -19.23 -8.86
C LEU A 282 3.46 -19.98 -9.83
N VAL A 283 2.15 -19.93 -9.61
CA VAL A 283 1.17 -20.65 -10.45
C VAL A 283 0.40 -19.69 -11.37
N GLN A 284 -0.25 -18.65 -10.82
CA GLN A 284 -1.17 -17.80 -11.58
C GLN A 284 -1.31 -16.39 -10.99
N ARG A 285 -2.09 -15.53 -11.69
CA ARG A 285 -2.41 -14.14 -11.33
C ARG A 285 -1.18 -13.21 -11.28
N MET A 286 -0.44 -13.10 -12.39
CA MET A 286 0.73 -12.22 -12.52
C MET A 286 0.57 -11.12 -13.60
N PRO A 287 -0.42 -10.21 -13.52
CA PRO A 287 -1.57 -10.16 -12.60
C PRO A 287 -2.80 -10.97 -13.11
N ARG A 288 -3.92 -10.95 -12.36
CA ARG A 288 -5.26 -11.32 -12.84
C ARG A 288 -6.24 -10.18 -12.56
#